data_AF-A0AAV9VRW3-F1
#
_entry.id   AF-A0AAV9VRW3-F1
#
_cell.length_a   1.000
_cell.length_b   1.000
_cell.length_c   1.000
_cell.angle_alpha   90.00
_cell.angle_beta   90.00
_cell.angle_gamma   90.00
#
_symmetry.space_group_name_H-M   'P 1'
#
loop_
_entity.id
_entity.type
_entity.pdbx_description
1 polymer ?
#
loop_
_entity_poly.entity_id
_entity_poly.type
_entity_poly.pdbx_seq_one_letter_code
_entity_poly.pdbx_strand_id
1 'polypeptide(L)'
;MSQVFYLRSLDVPMLFTTATLPPRMKTVFEDVLALTDSSVQYVRGQSLRTNISVNVEKCGNGRAITRTLKLAEERRKELGSGQKIVIYSRFKNEAEMLAGPKMLNCSFYHGEADEGARQLALEEWQRPEQTFLIATIAFGCGVDHPSIIETIHVRLPYSLINYVQESGRAGRHFKRGRSTIIVEERDVRTTDNGRILGKMQFSEFDIGYLEWVISTKGCRLVPISRFLNGSDGENCEELSANRCDNCKKDEVVETKNKAAAVAVKKKVQSERVGVDRIKAVLEWLSSSCTACRIAESAEADNHLLSRCDQKSGFDFMSIVDFSRTIKWPSNWGYCWTCGLPGEICSEAGKTRNERKTCAYKWVVATIALHGKSEDSKFGLRVKEFIGVSDWENFNYSEWLGQKKDVRIYGLRATQAFSLLDLFSKEFC
;
A
#
# COMPACT_ATOMS: atom_id res chain seq x y z
N MET A 1 27.45 46.76 31.05
CA MET A 1 27.13 45.48 31.72
C MET A 1 25.64 45.22 31.57
N SER A 2 25.24 44.05 31.06
CA SER A 2 23.82 43.69 30.93
C SER A 2 23.18 43.55 32.32
N GLN A 3 21.86 43.79 32.44
CA GLN A 3 21.10 43.57 33.68
C GLN A 3 21.28 42.14 34.23
N VAL A 4 21.53 41.16 33.35
CA VAL A 4 21.83 39.77 33.69
C VAL A 4 23.09 39.64 34.54
N PHE A 5 24.14 40.42 34.24
CA PHE A 5 25.39 40.40 35.01
C PHE A 5 25.17 40.91 36.44
N TYR A 6 24.29 41.90 36.62
CA TYR A 6 23.93 42.39 37.94
C TYR A 6 23.13 41.36 38.73
N LEU A 7 22.13 40.73 38.11
CA LEU A 7 21.37 39.64 38.74
C LEU A 7 22.32 38.54 39.22
N ARG A 8 23.29 38.18 38.37
CA ARG A 8 24.32 37.17 38.64
C ARG A 8 25.27 37.48 39.79
N SER A 9 25.36 38.75 40.22
CA SER A 9 26.15 39.14 41.40
C SER A 9 25.46 38.81 42.72
N LEU A 10 24.17 38.46 42.69
CA LEU A 10 23.43 38.02 43.85
C LEU A 10 23.82 36.58 44.19
N ASP A 11 24.27 36.35 45.43
CA ASP A 11 24.68 35.02 45.93
C ASP A 11 23.45 34.15 46.25
N VAL A 12 22.67 33.83 45.21
CA VAL A 12 21.46 33.00 45.29
C VAL A 12 21.41 32.00 44.14
N PRO A 13 20.92 30.76 44.37
CA PRO A 13 20.75 29.79 43.29
C PRO A 13 19.80 30.30 42.21
N MET A 14 20.18 30.14 40.94
CA MET A 14 19.37 30.54 39.79
C MET A 14 18.90 29.34 38.99
N LEU A 15 17.61 29.34 38.63
CA LEU A 15 17.01 28.35 37.76
C LEU A 15 16.66 29.01 36.42
N PHE A 16 17.21 28.47 35.33
CA PHE A 16 16.87 28.90 33.96
C PHE A 16 16.09 27.79 33.26
N THR A 17 14.90 28.13 32.75
CA THR A 17 14.01 27.16 32.08
C THR A 17 13.82 27.51 30.62
N THR A 18 13.88 26.50 29.75
CA THR A 18 13.61 26.63 28.32
C THR A 18 13.09 25.31 27.76
N ALA A 19 12.13 25.37 26.85
CA ALA A 19 11.56 24.17 26.21
C ALA A 19 12.34 23.74 24.94
N THR A 20 13.04 24.69 24.31
CA THR A 20 13.49 24.59 22.91
C THR A 20 14.92 25.08 22.73
N LEU A 21 15.83 24.74 23.65
CA LEU A 21 17.26 25.00 23.52
C LEU A 21 17.99 23.77 22.97
N PRO A 22 18.36 23.72 21.68
CA PRO A 22 19.14 22.61 21.11
C PRO A 22 20.52 22.48 21.78
N PRO A 23 21.14 21.29 21.82
CA PRO A 23 22.45 21.11 22.46
C PRO A 23 23.54 22.01 21.85
N ARG A 24 23.44 22.30 20.55
CA ARG A 24 24.36 23.21 19.85
C ARG A 24 24.27 24.67 20.30
N MET A 25 23.16 25.07 20.91
CA MET A 25 22.96 26.42 21.44
C MET A 25 23.42 26.56 22.89
N LYS A 26 23.92 25.49 23.51
CA LYS A 26 24.37 25.51 24.90
C LYS A 26 25.41 26.60 25.16
N THR A 27 26.48 26.65 24.37
CA THR A 27 27.55 27.63 24.54
C THR A 27 27.04 29.05 24.34
N VAL A 28 26.24 29.29 23.30
CA VAL A 28 25.63 30.61 23.06
C VAL A 28 24.73 31.03 24.21
N PHE A 29 23.96 30.10 24.77
CA PHE A 29 23.10 30.35 25.92
C PHE A 29 23.90 30.70 27.17
N GLU A 30 24.98 29.95 27.46
CA GLU A 30 25.90 30.24 28.56
C GLU A 30 26.57 31.60 28.39
N ASP A 31 27.01 31.94 27.18
CA ASP A 31 27.65 33.24 26.88
C ASP A 31 26.66 34.40 27.10
N VAL A 32 25.45 34.30 26.55
CA VAL A 32 24.41 35.35 26.66
C VAL A 32 23.98 35.56 28.12
N LEU A 33 23.91 34.48 28.90
CA LEU A 33 23.54 34.54 30.31
C LEU A 33 24.72 34.73 31.26
N ALA A 34 25.93 34.93 30.72
CA ALA A 34 27.17 35.07 31.48
C ALA A 34 27.36 33.93 32.51
N LEU A 35 27.21 32.68 32.06
CA LEU A 35 27.32 31.47 32.87
C LEU A 35 28.66 30.75 32.72
N THR A 36 29.57 31.27 31.90
CA THR A 36 30.85 30.62 31.56
C THR A 36 31.80 30.43 32.74
N ASP A 37 31.64 31.23 33.80
CA ASP A 37 32.39 31.16 35.05
C ASP A 37 31.71 30.31 36.14
N SER A 38 30.62 29.62 35.79
CA SER A 38 29.73 28.98 36.75
C SER A 38 29.55 27.49 36.51
N SER A 39 29.38 26.72 37.59
CA SER A 39 29.00 25.31 37.49
C SER A 39 27.52 25.16 37.13
N VAL A 40 27.21 25.05 35.83
CA VAL A 40 25.83 24.89 35.34
C VAL A 40 25.44 23.41 35.29
N GLN A 41 24.39 23.04 36.01
CA GLN A 41 23.75 21.72 35.89
C GLN A 41 22.62 21.76 34.86
N TYR A 42 22.64 20.82 33.92
CA TYR A 42 21.59 20.68 32.90
C TYR A 42 20.68 19.51 33.21
N VAL A 43 19.39 19.80 33.40
CA VAL A 43 18.34 18.78 33.45
C VAL A 43 17.57 18.85 32.13
N ARG A 44 17.63 17.78 31.35
CA ARG A 44 17.06 17.76 30.00
C ARG A 44 16.07 16.62 29.85
N GLY A 45 14.80 16.98 29.66
CA GLY A 45 13.74 16.04 29.32
C GLY A 45 13.61 15.86 27.81
N GLN A 46 12.72 14.96 27.40
CA GLN A 46 12.37 14.77 26.00
C GLN A 46 11.48 15.92 25.50
N SER A 47 12.05 16.81 24.69
CA SER A 47 11.33 17.95 24.10
C SER A 47 10.41 17.55 22.94
N LEU A 48 10.60 16.37 22.36
CA LEU A 48 9.81 15.89 21.24
C LEU A 48 8.51 15.24 21.71
N ARG A 49 7.38 15.75 21.24
CA ARG A 49 6.05 15.19 21.53
C ARG A 49 5.75 14.00 20.63
N THR A 50 5.94 12.79 21.16
CA THR A 50 5.74 11.53 20.44
C THR A 50 4.28 11.26 20.07
N ASN A 51 3.33 11.95 20.71
CA ASN A 51 1.91 11.84 20.39
C ASN A 51 1.46 12.68 19.17
N ILE A 52 2.35 13.46 18.54
CA ILE A 52 2.03 14.29 17.37
C ILE A 52 2.53 13.61 16.10
N SER A 53 1.62 13.31 15.17
CA SER A 53 1.96 12.82 13.84
C SER A 53 2.39 13.98 12.94
N VAL A 54 3.64 13.97 12.47
CA VAL A 54 4.20 14.96 11.53
C VAL A 54 3.87 14.57 10.09
N ASN A 55 3.30 15.50 9.32
CA ASN A 55 2.89 15.28 7.93
C ASN A 55 3.33 16.44 7.04
N VAL A 56 3.78 16.14 5.83
CA VAL A 56 4.15 17.14 4.82
C VAL A 56 3.32 16.89 3.57
N GLU A 57 2.48 17.85 3.21
CA GLU A 57 1.65 17.79 2.02
C GLU A 57 2.21 18.70 0.92
N LYS A 58 2.64 18.09 -0.18
CA LYS A 58 3.13 18.82 -1.35
C LYS A 58 1.98 19.22 -2.26
N CYS A 59 1.98 20.45 -2.75
CA CYS A 59 1.06 20.92 -3.76
C CYS A 59 1.80 21.66 -4.89
N GLY A 60 1.14 21.79 -6.05
CA GLY A 60 1.66 22.60 -7.15
C GLY A 60 1.86 24.06 -6.75
N ASN A 61 2.76 24.76 -7.44
CA ASN A 61 3.09 26.16 -7.16
C ASN A 61 1.85 27.07 -7.23
N GLY A 62 1.73 28.01 -6.28
CA GLY A 62 0.57 28.90 -6.15
C GLY A 62 -0.70 28.24 -5.57
N ARG A 63 -0.64 26.96 -5.16
CA ARG A 63 -1.81 26.22 -4.65
C ARG A 63 -1.85 26.03 -3.13
N ALA A 64 -0.92 26.62 -2.38
CA ALA A 64 -0.86 26.44 -0.91
C ALA A 64 -2.19 26.83 -0.22
N ILE A 65 -2.78 27.97 -0.58
CA ILE A 65 -4.04 28.46 -0.02
C ILE A 65 -5.19 27.51 -0.36
N THR A 66 -5.37 27.18 -1.65
CA THR A 66 -6.43 26.27 -2.10
C THR A 66 -6.31 24.90 -1.44
N ARG A 67 -5.09 24.37 -1.29
CA ARG A 67 -4.88 23.09 -0.60
C ARG A 67 -5.20 23.20 0.89
N THR A 68 -4.83 24.31 1.54
CA THR A 68 -5.16 24.58 2.95
C THR A 68 -6.66 24.57 3.18
N LEU A 69 -7.42 25.30 2.35
CA LEU A 69 -8.88 25.35 2.43
C LEU A 69 -9.48 23.95 2.28
N LYS A 70 -9.04 23.21 1.25
CA LYS A 70 -9.51 21.84 1.03
C LYS A 70 -9.22 20.93 2.25
N LEU A 71 -8.01 21.03 2.81
CA LEU A 71 -7.61 20.25 3.98
C LEU A 71 -8.44 20.65 5.21
N ALA A 72 -8.64 21.94 5.45
CA ALA A 72 -9.47 22.43 6.55
C ALA A 72 -10.91 21.92 6.43
N GLU A 73 -11.51 21.93 5.24
CA GLU A 73 -12.84 21.34 5.00
C GLU A 73 -12.88 19.83 5.22
N GLU A 74 -11.86 19.10 4.77
CA GLU A 74 -11.71 17.67 5.05
C GLU A 74 -11.70 17.43 6.56
N ARG A 75 -10.96 18.26 7.33
CA ARG A 75 -10.86 18.09 8.79
C ARG A 75 -12.11 18.52 9.52
N ARG A 76 -12.80 19.56 9.08
CA ARG A 76 -14.10 19.97 9.66
C ARG A 76 -15.08 18.80 9.74
N LYS A 77 -15.05 17.90 8.75
CA LYS A 77 -15.91 16.70 8.71
C LYS A 77 -15.46 15.57 9.64
N GLU A 78 -14.17 15.52 9.98
CA GLU A 78 -13.58 14.49 10.84
C GLU A 78 -13.60 14.87 12.34
N LEU A 79 -13.73 16.16 12.63
CA LEU A 79 -13.62 16.70 13.99
C LEU A 79 -14.83 16.35 14.86
N GLY A 80 -14.54 15.93 16.09
CA GLY A 80 -15.54 15.84 17.16
C GLY A 80 -15.89 17.22 17.72
N SER A 81 -17.00 17.28 18.46
CA SER A 81 -17.46 18.52 19.11
C SER A 81 -16.38 19.15 20.00
N GLY A 82 -16.17 20.46 19.86
CA GLY A 82 -15.21 21.23 20.66
C GLY A 82 -13.73 21.03 20.30
N GLN A 83 -13.40 20.19 19.32
CA GLN A 83 -12.03 20.04 18.83
C GLN A 83 -11.64 21.23 17.94
N LYS A 84 -10.39 21.69 18.10
CA LYS A 84 -9.91 22.92 17.46
C LYS A 84 -8.70 22.65 16.56
N ILE A 85 -8.56 23.49 15.53
CA ILE A 85 -7.42 23.50 14.62
C ILE A 85 -6.84 24.92 14.55
N VAL A 86 -5.52 25.01 14.62
CA VAL A 86 -4.78 26.28 14.43
C VAL A 86 -4.08 26.25 13.08
N ILE A 87 -4.32 27.26 12.26
CA ILE A 87 -3.71 27.40 10.94
C ILE A 87 -2.72 28.56 11.00
N TYR A 88 -1.44 28.23 10.85
CA TYR A 88 -0.34 29.18 10.86
C TYR A 88 -0.01 29.69 9.46
N SER A 89 0.14 31.00 9.33
CA SER A 89 0.69 31.64 8.14
C SER A 89 1.75 32.67 8.52
N ARG A 90 2.81 32.76 7.72
CA ARG A 90 3.85 33.78 7.84
C ARG A 90 3.40 35.14 7.30
N PHE A 91 2.47 35.13 6.35
CA PHE A 91 2.06 36.31 5.61
C PHE A 91 0.72 36.80 6.12
N LYS A 92 0.69 38.00 6.72
CA LYS A 92 -0.51 38.59 7.33
C LYS A 92 -1.68 38.70 6.35
N ASN A 93 -1.41 39.15 5.12
CA ASN A 93 -2.41 39.25 4.06
C ASN A 93 -3.01 37.87 3.68
N GLU A 94 -2.19 36.81 3.63
CA GLU A 94 -2.69 35.45 3.40
C GLU A 94 -3.53 34.96 4.57
N ALA A 95 -3.10 35.26 5.80
CA ALA A 95 -3.82 34.92 7.02
C ALA A 95 -5.19 35.62 7.09
N GLU A 96 -5.24 36.91 6.82
CA GLU A 96 -6.45 37.72 6.78
C GLU A 96 -7.42 37.22 5.69
N MET A 97 -6.90 36.90 4.51
CA MET A 97 -7.69 36.30 3.43
C MET A 97 -8.30 34.95 3.85
N LEU A 98 -7.53 34.07 4.50
CA LEU A 98 -8.01 32.77 4.97
C LEU A 98 -9.09 32.89 6.05
N ALA A 99 -8.96 33.87 6.94
CA ALA A 99 -9.89 34.14 8.02
C ALA A 99 -11.23 34.72 7.52
N GLY A 100 -11.21 35.43 6.40
CA GLY A 100 -12.35 36.16 5.87
C GLY A 100 -13.62 35.32 5.61
N PRO A 101 -14.79 35.97 5.50
CA PRO A 101 -16.10 35.31 5.46
C PRO A 101 -16.35 34.47 4.19
N LYS A 102 -15.58 34.71 3.11
CA LYS A 102 -15.64 33.93 1.87
C LYS A 102 -14.78 32.67 1.90
N MET A 103 -13.99 32.48 2.97
CA MET A 103 -13.05 31.39 3.13
C MET A 103 -13.43 30.56 4.37
N LEU A 104 -12.64 30.58 5.44
CA LEU A 104 -12.92 29.77 6.62
C LEU A 104 -13.87 30.44 7.63
N ASN A 105 -14.13 31.74 7.46
CA ASN A 105 -15.00 32.55 8.32
C ASN A 105 -14.71 32.29 9.81
N CYS A 106 -13.50 32.67 10.24
CA CYS A 106 -13.01 32.37 11.58
C CYS A 106 -12.09 33.48 12.12
N SER A 107 -11.82 33.45 13.41
CA SER A 107 -11.03 34.49 14.07
C SER A 107 -9.57 34.47 13.59
N PHE A 108 -8.95 35.66 13.57
CA PHE A 108 -7.55 35.87 13.17
C PHE A 108 -6.75 36.45 14.33
N TYR A 109 -5.68 35.76 14.75
CA TYR A 109 -4.78 36.17 15.82
C TYR A 109 -3.41 36.59 15.27
N HIS A 110 -3.02 37.85 15.47
CA HIS A 110 -1.72 38.36 15.02
C HIS A 110 -1.10 39.38 15.97
N GLY A 111 0.21 39.59 15.86
CA GLY A 111 0.98 40.44 16.78
C GLY A 111 0.74 41.94 16.64
N GLU A 112 0.29 42.39 15.46
CA GLU A 112 -0.05 43.80 15.22
C GLU A 112 -1.43 44.21 15.77
N ALA A 113 -2.23 43.26 16.25
CA ALA A 113 -3.51 43.56 16.90
C ALA A 113 -3.25 44.03 18.33
N ASP A 114 -4.02 45.01 18.80
CA ASP A 114 -3.98 45.42 20.20
C ASP A 114 -4.41 44.28 21.13
N GLU A 115 -4.16 44.44 22.42
CA GLU A 115 -4.48 43.41 23.42
C GLU A 115 -5.97 43.06 23.47
N GLY A 116 -6.85 44.06 23.36
CA GLY A 116 -8.30 43.84 23.34
C GLY A 116 -8.75 43.05 22.12
N ALA A 117 -8.24 43.39 20.93
CA ALA A 117 -8.53 42.66 19.70
C ALA A 117 -8.02 41.21 19.73
N ARG A 118 -6.82 40.98 20.29
CA ARG A 118 -6.28 39.62 20.47
C ARG A 118 -7.12 38.81 21.45
N GLN A 119 -7.55 39.42 22.55
CA GLN A 119 -8.40 38.78 23.54
C GLN A 119 -9.76 38.41 22.95
N LEU A 120 -10.40 39.32 22.21
CA LEU A 120 -11.67 39.07 21.53
C LEU A 120 -11.57 37.91 20.52
N ALA A 121 -10.51 37.87 19.71
CA ALA A 121 -10.28 36.77 18.77
C ALA A 121 -10.13 35.41 19.47
N LEU A 122 -9.52 35.37 20.66
CA LEU A 122 -9.43 34.15 21.47
C LEU A 122 -10.78 33.75 22.05
N GLU A 123 -11.54 34.70 22.60
CA GLU A 123 -12.87 34.46 23.18
C GLU A 123 -13.86 33.94 22.14
N GLU A 124 -13.85 34.52 20.93
CA GLU A 124 -14.64 34.02 19.81
C GLU A 124 -14.23 32.60 19.43
N TRP A 125 -12.93 32.35 19.23
CA TRP A 125 -12.45 31.04 18.85
C TRP A 125 -12.69 29.97 19.92
N GLN A 126 -12.76 30.34 21.20
CA GLN A 126 -13.07 29.41 22.28
C GLN A 126 -14.51 28.87 22.20
N ARG A 127 -15.44 29.58 21.56
CA ARG A 127 -16.84 29.13 21.45
C ARG A 127 -16.95 27.76 20.75
N PRO A 128 -17.82 26.85 21.20
CA PRO A 128 -17.85 25.46 20.70
C PRO A 128 -18.00 25.32 19.18
N GLU A 129 -18.73 26.23 18.53
CA GLU A 129 -18.99 26.26 17.09
C GLU A 129 -17.78 26.72 16.27
N GLN A 130 -16.83 27.43 16.88
CA GLN A 130 -15.63 27.94 16.19
C GLN A 130 -14.55 26.86 16.16
N THR A 131 -14.21 26.38 14.98
CA THR A 131 -13.24 25.28 14.81
C THR A 131 -11.83 25.78 14.56
N PHE A 132 -11.69 26.80 13.71
CA PHE A 132 -10.41 27.25 13.18
C PHE A 132 -9.99 28.55 13.85
N LEU A 133 -8.69 28.67 14.09
CA LEU A 133 -8.02 29.94 14.35
C LEU A 133 -6.95 30.14 13.31
N ILE A 134 -6.99 31.25 12.58
CA ILE A 134 -5.84 31.66 11.78
C ILE A 134 -4.88 32.43 12.66
N ALA A 135 -3.59 32.12 12.57
CA ALA A 135 -2.57 32.74 13.40
C ALA A 135 -1.28 33.05 12.64
N THR A 136 -0.60 34.13 13.07
CA THR A 136 0.84 34.30 12.79
C THR A 136 1.68 33.76 13.95
N ILE A 137 3.01 33.91 13.91
CA ILE A 137 3.91 33.49 15.01
C ILE A 137 3.50 34.06 16.37
N ALA A 138 2.79 35.20 16.38
CA ALA A 138 2.30 35.83 17.61
C ALA A 138 1.44 34.89 18.47
N PHE A 139 0.78 33.89 17.88
CA PHE A 139 0.09 32.81 18.60
C PHE A 139 1.13 31.78 19.12
N GLY A 140 1.96 32.28 20.04
CA GLY A 140 3.20 31.67 20.53
C GLY A 140 3.28 31.69 22.06
N CYS A 141 3.18 32.87 22.66
CA CYS A 141 3.37 33.05 24.10
C CYS A 141 2.03 33.05 24.84
N GLY A 142 1.89 32.24 25.88
CA GLY A 142 0.81 32.36 26.87
C GLY A 142 -0.54 31.71 26.54
N VAL A 143 -0.81 31.32 25.29
CA VAL A 143 -2.06 30.65 24.95
C VAL A 143 -1.92 29.12 25.09
N ASP A 144 -2.64 28.55 26.04
CA ASP A 144 -2.78 27.09 26.22
C ASP A 144 -4.24 26.70 26.00
N HIS A 145 -4.51 25.93 24.95
CA HIS A 145 -5.86 25.39 24.73
C HIS A 145 -5.82 23.87 24.62
N PRO A 146 -6.52 23.14 25.51
CA PRO A 146 -6.42 21.70 25.64
C PRO A 146 -6.95 20.94 24.40
N SER A 147 -7.94 21.53 23.73
CA SER A 147 -8.68 20.88 22.64
C SER A 147 -8.07 21.05 21.24
N ILE A 148 -6.86 21.62 21.11
CA ILE A 148 -6.19 21.70 19.81
C ILE A 148 -5.76 20.29 19.40
N ILE A 149 -6.36 19.74 18.34
CA ILE A 149 -6.00 18.42 17.83
C ILE A 149 -4.98 18.48 16.70
N GLU A 150 -4.93 19.60 15.99
CA GLU A 150 -4.07 19.77 14.83
C GLU A 150 -3.58 21.20 14.64
N THR A 151 -2.34 21.30 14.16
CA THR A 151 -1.82 22.52 13.55
C THR A 151 -1.60 22.32 12.06
N ILE A 152 -1.92 23.34 11.27
CA ILE A 152 -1.67 23.36 9.83
C ILE A 152 -0.79 24.56 9.52
N HIS A 153 0.34 24.35 8.87
CA HIS A 153 1.20 25.42 8.38
C HIS A 153 0.93 25.65 6.89
N VAL A 154 0.44 26.84 6.57
CA VAL A 154 0.29 27.32 5.20
C VAL A 154 1.66 27.80 4.75
N ARG A 155 2.31 26.99 3.91
CA ARG A 155 3.73 27.13 3.56
C ARG A 155 4.65 26.79 4.72
N LEU A 156 5.94 26.99 4.47
CA LEU A 156 7.01 26.72 5.42
C LEU A 156 6.87 27.58 6.69
N PRO A 157 7.03 26.98 7.88
CA PRO A 157 7.38 27.70 9.09
C PRO A 157 8.67 28.54 8.91
N TYR A 158 8.93 29.48 9.82
CA TYR A 158 10.15 30.29 9.75
C TYR A 158 11.43 29.49 10.00
N SER A 159 11.36 28.51 10.89
CA SER A 159 12.48 27.64 11.27
C SER A 159 11.96 26.34 11.89
N LEU A 160 12.84 25.38 12.17
CA LEU A 160 12.45 24.16 12.85
C LEU A 160 12.03 24.44 14.30
N ILE A 161 12.69 25.37 15.00
CA ILE A 161 12.24 25.76 16.35
C ILE A 161 10.81 26.32 16.33
N ASN A 162 10.52 27.24 15.40
CA ASN A 162 9.17 27.76 15.23
C ASN A 162 8.18 26.61 14.99
N TYR A 163 8.50 25.71 14.06
CA TYR A 163 7.68 24.55 13.77
C TYR A 163 7.43 23.67 15.01
N VAL A 164 8.45 23.35 15.79
CA VAL A 164 8.32 22.49 16.98
C VAL A 164 7.45 23.16 18.05
N GLN A 165 7.60 24.46 18.27
CA GLN A 165 6.77 25.19 19.24
C GLN A 165 5.30 25.28 18.79
N GLU A 166 5.09 25.61 17.52
CA GLU A 166 3.77 25.77 16.92
C GLU A 166 3.04 24.43 16.85
N SER A 167 3.69 23.39 16.30
CA SER A 167 3.15 22.03 16.24
C SER A 167 2.91 21.43 17.63
N GLY A 168 3.76 21.75 18.61
CA GLY A 168 3.64 21.29 20.00
C GLY A 168 2.34 21.71 20.71
N ARG A 169 1.55 22.62 20.12
CA ARG A 169 0.19 22.95 20.60
C ARG A 169 -0.82 21.85 20.37
N ALA A 170 -0.64 21.03 19.33
CA ALA A 170 -1.56 19.95 19.03
C ALA A 170 -1.47 18.82 20.06
N GLY A 171 -2.60 18.18 20.33
CA GLY A 171 -2.69 16.97 21.14
C GLY A 171 -2.25 17.13 22.59
N ARG A 172 -2.45 18.28 23.26
CA ARG A 172 -2.13 18.42 24.69
C ARG A 172 -2.91 17.42 25.56
N HIS A 173 -4.22 17.30 25.34
CA HIS A 173 -5.08 16.35 26.06
C HIS A 173 -5.37 15.06 25.29
N PHE A 174 -5.03 15.03 23.99
CA PHE A 174 -5.33 13.88 23.15
C PHE A 174 -4.12 12.98 22.96
N LYS A 175 -4.36 11.66 23.03
CA LYS A 175 -3.35 10.63 22.72
C LYS A 175 -2.83 10.72 21.28
N ARG A 176 -3.52 11.45 20.39
CA ARG A 176 -3.15 11.67 18.99
C ARG A 176 -3.36 13.12 18.60
N GLY A 177 -2.26 13.85 18.44
CA GLY A 177 -2.21 15.13 17.75
C GLY A 177 -1.72 14.97 16.32
N ARG A 178 -1.97 15.98 15.48
CA ARG A 178 -1.46 16.03 14.12
C ARG A 178 -0.80 17.38 13.85
N SER A 179 0.24 17.38 13.03
CA SER A 179 0.82 18.59 12.49
C SER A 179 1.05 18.40 11.00
N THR A 180 0.55 19.33 10.20
CA THR A 180 0.61 19.25 8.74
C THR A 180 1.25 20.51 8.17
N ILE A 181 2.34 20.36 7.43
CA ILE A 181 2.96 21.45 6.66
C ILE A 181 2.54 21.32 5.20
N ILE A 182 1.90 22.35 4.65
CA ILE A 182 1.59 22.43 3.22
C ILE A 182 2.75 23.14 2.53
N VAL A 183 3.40 22.47 1.58
CA VAL A 183 4.56 23.00 0.87
C VAL A 183 4.31 23.03 -0.63
N GLU A 184 4.73 24.11 -1.29
CA GLU A 184 4.71 24.18 -2.75
C GLU A 184 5.96 23.50 -3.30
N GLU A 185 5.88 22.95 -4.52
CA GLU A 185 7.00 22.27 -5.17
C GLU A 185 8.27 23.12 -5.23
N ARG A 186 8.16 24.42 -5.49
CA ARG A 186 9.28 25.38 -5.50
C ARG A 186 9.97 25.55 -4.15
N ASP A 187 9.28 25.27 -3.06
CA ASP A 187 9.79 25.45 -1.69
C ASP A 187 10.54 24.21 -1.19
N VAL A 188 10.42 23.07 -1.89
CA VAL A 188 11.11 21.84 -1.54
C VAL A 188 12.52 21.85 -2.12
N ARG A 189 13.48 22.32 -1.33
CA ARG A 189 14.91 22.18 -1.65
C ARG A 189 15.41 20.80 -1.24
N THR A 190 16.08 20.10 -2.14
CA THR A 190 16.75 18.84 -1.80
C THR A 190 18.01 19.19 -1.02
N THR A 191 17.96 19.06 0.29
CA THR A 191 19.14 19.11 1.14
C THR A 191 19.86 17.75 1.05
N ASP A 192 21.10 17.74 0.55
CA ASP A 192 21.94 16.56 0.63
C ASP A 192 22.15 16.20 2.11
N ASN A 193 21.74 14.97 2.48
CA ASN A 193 21.58 14.42 3.84
C ASN A 193 22.83 14.44 4.77
N GLY A 194 23.84 15.29 4.55
CA GLY A 194 25.06 15.28 5.35
C GLY A 194 25.97 16.51 5.28
N ARG A 195 25.60 17.59 4.60
CA ARG A 195 26.47 18.78 4.46
C ARG A 195 26.17 19.96 5.40
N ILE A 196 25.20 19.85 6.31
CA ILE A 196 24.92 20.88 7.32
C ILE A 196 25.88 20.78 8.53
N LEU A 197 27.16 20.54 8.27
CA LEU A 197 28.20 20.37 9.29
C LEU A 197 29.44 21.20 8.93
N GLY A 198 29.31 22.52 9.09
CA GLY A 198 30.44 23.46 9.07
C GLY A 198 30.00 24.92 9.09
N LYS A 199 30.56 25.74 10.01
CA LYS A 199 30.57 27.23 10.09
C LYS A 199 29.30 28.03 9.71
N MET A 200 28.11 27.43 9.67
CA MET A 200 26.85 28.16 9.40
C MET A 200 26.39 28.94 10.64
N GLN A 201 25.75 30.09 10.42
CA GLN A 201 25.05 30.80 11.49
C GLN A 201 23.86 29.96 11.97
N PHE A 202 23.47 30.11 13.24
CA PHE A 202 22.41 29.30 13.84
C PHE A 202 21.07 29.39 13.09
N SER A 203 20.73 30.57 12.58
CA SER A 203 19.51 30.80 11.78
C SER A 203 19.47 29.88 10.55
N GLU A 204 20.58 29.77 9.83
CA GLU A 204 20.68 28.91 8.64
C GLU A 204 20.66 27.42 9.02
N PHE A 205 21.26 27.08 10.16
CA PHE A 205 21.25 25.71 10.70
C PHE A 205 19.83 25.25 11.04
N ASP A 206 19.06 26.08 11.76
CA ASP A 206 17.66 25.81 12.13
C ASP A 206 16.77 25.64 10.88
N ILE A 207 16.91 26.54 9.90
CA ILE A 207 16.20 26.46 8.61
C ILE A 207 16.58 25.20 7.82
N GLY A 208 17.87 24.86 7.76
CA GLY A 208 18.34 23.69 7.03
C GLY A 208 17.78 22.37 7.57
N TYR A 209 17.55 22.28 8.89
CA TYR A 209 16.87 21.14 9.48
C TYR A 209 15.38 21.09 9.15
N LEU A 210 14.69 22.23 9.10
CA LEU A 210 13.31 22.27 8.62
C LEU A 210 13.22 21.79 7.17
N GLU A 211 14.12 22.27 6.30
CA GLU A 211 14.22 21.80 4.92
C GLU A 211 14.45 20.29 4.84
N TRP A 212 15.29 19.72 5.72
CA TRP A 212 15.49 18.28 5.82
C TRP A 212 14.24 17.52 6.27
N VAL A 213 13.48 18.05 7.25
CA VAL A 213 12.17 17.48 7.63
C VAL A 213 11.26 17.39 6.41
N ILE A 214 11.27 18.38 5.51
CA ILE A 214 10.40 18.45 4.34
C ILE A 214 10.88 17.56 3.20
N SER A 215 12.18 17.52 2.96
CA SER A 215 12.78 16.85 1.80
C SER A 215 12.98 15.34 2.00
N THR A 216 13.15 14.89 3.25
CA THR A 216 13.49 13.49 3.54
C THR A 216 12.48 12.49 2.98
N LYS A 217 13.00 11.36 2.50
CA LYS A 217 12.19 10.18 2.15
C LYS A 217 12.02 9.22 3.32
N GLY A 218 12.89 9.31 4.34
CA GLY A 218 12.81 8.52 5.56
C GLY A 218 11.85 9.12 6.59
N CYS A 219 11.94 8.65 7.84
CA CYS A 219 11.10 9.16 8.92
C CYS A 219 11.29 10.67 9.16
N ARG A 220 10.19 11.41 9.28
CA ARG A 220 10.19 12.87 9.55
C ARG A 220 10.72 13.22 10.94
N LEU A 221 10.69 12.29 11.90
CA LEU A 221 11.16 12.55 13.26
C LEU A 221 12.68 12.52 13.38
N VAL A 222 13.40 11.82 12.51
CA VAL A 222 14.88 11.73 12.54
C VAL A 222 15.55 13.12 12.51
N PRO A 223 15.22 14.02 11.55
CA PRO A 223 15.76 15.38 11.58
C PRO A 223 15.40 16.14 12.87
N ILE A 224 14.15 16.02 13.34
CA ILE A 224 13.65 16.78 14.48
C ILE A 224 14.33 16.32 15.78
N SER A 225 14.38 15.01 16.02
CA SER A 225 15.02 14.42 17.19
C SER A 225 16.52 14.69 17.18
N ARG A 226 17.19 14.62 16.03
CA ARG A 226 18.60 14.99 15.89
C ARG A 226 18.86 16.46 16.25
N PHE A 227 18.01 17.36 15.75
CA PHE A 227 18.12 18.79 16.09
C PHE A 227 17.92 19.04 17.58
N LEU A 228 16.86 18.46 18.14
CA LEU A 228 16.48 18.70 19.52
C LEU A 228 17.37 17.98 20.52
N ASN A 229 17.85 16.77 20.24
CA ASN A 229 18.57 15.92 21.20
C ASN A 229 20.09 15.84 20.93
N GLY A 230 20.56 16.18 19.73
CA GLY A 230 21.97 16.15 19.36
C GLY A 230 22.55 14.75 19.12
N SER A 231 21.74 13.69 19.18
CA SER A 231 22.09 12.31 18.81
C SER A 231 21.98 12.08 17.29
N ASP A 232 22.20 10.86 16.81
CA ASP A 232 22.10 10.52 15.37
C ASP A 232 20.69 10.70 14.76
N GLY A 233 19.69 10.94 15.61
CA GLY A 233 18.30 11.11 15.24
C GLY A 233 17.54 9.78 15.35
N GLU A 234 16.46 9.80 16.10
CA GLU A 234 15.57 8.66 16.34
C GLU A 234 14.31 8.77 15.48
N ASN A 235 13.86 7.64 14.95
CA ASN A 235 12.69 7.52 14.10
C ASN A 235 11.38 7.27 14.91
N CYS A 236 10.23 7.19 14.22
CA CYS A 236 8.94 6.99 14.88
C CYS A 236 8.86 5.69 15.71
N GLU A 237 9.48 4.61 15.26
CA GLU A 237 9.43 3.31 15.94
C GLU A 237 10.31 3.31 17.19
N GLU A 238 11.55 3.79 17.07
CA GLU A 238 12.50 3.91 18.19
C GLU A 238 11.92 4.78 19.33
N LEU A 239 11.20 5.85 18.96
CA LEU A 239 10.57 6.77 19.91
C LEU A 239 9.20 6.30 20.41
N SER A 240 8.68 5.16 19.94
CA SER A 240 7.29 4.74 20.17
C SER A 240 6.28 5.86 19.86
N ALA A 241 6.55 6.63 18.80
CA ALA A 241 5.79 7.81 18.41
C ALA A 241 4.70 7.50 17.39
N ASN A 242 3.70 8.38 17.32
CA ASN A 242 2.72 8.36 16.26
C ASN A 242 3.41 8.53 14.90
N ARG A 243 3.15 7.58 13.98
CA ARG A 243 3.83 7.52 12.68
C ARG A 243 3.65 8.80 11.87
N CYS A 244 4.72 9.28 11.25
CA CYS A 244 4.68 10.38 10.29
C CYS A 244 4.11 9.92 8.93
N ASP A 245 3.87 10.86 8.03
CA ASP A 245 3.39 10.60 6.67
C ASP A 245 4.25 9.60 5.88
N ASN A 246 5.58 9.72 5.93
CA ASN A 246 6.50 8.79 5.25
C ASN A 246 6.41 7.36 5.81
N CYS A 247 6.53 7.18 7.14
CA CYS A 247 6.42 5.86 7.77
C CYS A 247 5.06 5.18 7.51
N LYS A 248 3.97 5.96 7.41
CA LYS A 248 2.66 5.43 7.02
C LYS A 248 2.62 4.92 5.57
N LYS A 249 3.32 5.60 4.65
CA LYS A 249 3.39 5.16 3.24
C LYS A 249 4.17 3.86 3.10
N ASP A 250 5.29 3.72 3.81
CA ASP A 250 6.13 2.53 3.75
C ASP A 250 5.36 1.28 4.20
N GLU A 251 4.57 1.39 5.28
CA GLU A 251 3.72 0.31 5.78
C GLU A 251 2.66 -0.16 4.76
N VAL A 252 2.05 0.77 4.04
CA VAL A 252 1.07 0.45 2.99
C VAL A 252 1.75 -0.28 1.83
N VAL A 253 2.96 0.13 1.44
CA VAL A 253 3.73 -0.52 0.38
C VAL A 253 4.14 -1.94 0.80
N GLU A 254 4.66 -2.11 2.02
CA GLU A 254 4.99 -3.42 2.55
C GLU A 254 3.79 -4.37 2.61
N THR A 255 2.63 -3.86 3.04
CA THR A 255 1.39 -4.66 3.15
C THR A 255 0.91 -5.12 1.77
N LYS A 256 0.94 -4.22 0.77
CA LYS A 256 0.59 -4.55 -0.63
C LYS A 256 1.53 -5.60 -1.22
N ASN A 257 2.84 -5.47 -0.97
CA ASN A 257 3.84 -6.42 -1.45
C ASN A 257 3.64 -7.81 -0.81
N LYS A 258 3.38 -7.88 0.49
CA LYS A 258 3.06 -9.13 1.21
C LYS A 258 1.79 -9.78 0.64
N ALA A 259 0.72 -9.00 0.43
CA ALA A 259 -0.52 -9.52 -0.15
C ALA A 259 -0.34 -10.07 -1.58
N ALA A 260 0.43 -9.36 -2.42
CA ALA A 260 0.75 -9.81 -3.77
C ALA A 260 1.55 -11.12 -3.77
N ALA A 261 2.55 -11.25 -2.90
CA ALA A 261 3.34 -12.48 -2.77
C ALA A 261 2.48 -13.69 -2.33
N VAL A 262 1.55 -13.49 -1.39
CA VAL A 262 0.61 -14.53 -0.95
C VAL A 262 -0.33 -14.95 -2.08
N ALA A 263 -0.84 -14.01 -2.88
CA ALA A 263 -1.71 -14.30 -4.01
C ALA A 263 -1.01 -15.15 -5.09
N VAL A 264 0.25 -14.83 -5.41
CA VAL A 264 1.07 -15.62 -6.36
C VAL A 264 1.27 -17.04 -5.83
N LYS A 265 1.62 -17.20 -4.55
CA LYS A 265 1.82 -18.53 -3.94
C LYS A 265 0.54 -19.38 -3.97
N LYS A 266 -0.62 -18.79 -3.68
CA LYS A 266 -1.91 -19.48 -3.76
C LYS A 266 -2.25 -19.92 -5.19
N LYS A 267 -1.99 -19.06 -6.19
CA LYS A 267 -2.22 -19.38 -7.60
C LYS A 267 -1.36 -20.57 -8.04
N VAL A 268 -0.06 -20.53 -7.79
CA VAL A 268 0.88 -21.62 -8.14
C VAL A 268 0.46 -22.95 -7.48
N GLN A 269 0.04 -22.90 -6.21
CA GLN A 269 -0.43 -24.09 -5.51
C GLN A 269 -1.71 -24.65 -6.14
N SER A 270 -2.68 -23.80 -6.50
CA SER A 270 -3.93 -24.24 -7.16
C SER A 270 -3.70 -24.85 -8.55
N GLU A 271 -2.76 -24.28 -9.32
CA GLU A 271 -2.37 -24.80 -10.63
C GLU A 271 -1.72 -26.18 -10.48
N ARG A 272 -0.81 -26.35 -9.51
CA ARG A 272 -0.19 -27.66 -9.23
C ARG A 272 -1.22 -28.73 -8.85
N VAL A 273 -2.12 -28.42 -7.93
CA VAL A 273 -3.18 -29.36 -7.49
C VAL A 273 -4.07 -29.78 -8.68
N GLY A 274 -4.40 -28.85 -9.57
CA GLY A 274 -5.18 -29.16 -10.76
C GLY A 274 -4.45 -30.07 -11.75
N VAL A 275 -3.16 -29.84 -12.00
CA VAL A 275 -2.34 -30.72 -12.86
C VAL A 275 -2.21 -32.12 -12.25
N ASP A 276 -2.00 -32.21 -10.94
CA ASP A 276 -1.87 -33.49 -10.23
C ASP A 276 -3.19 -34.29 -10.31
N ARG A 277 -4.35 -33.63 -10.18
CA ARG A 277 -5.66 -34.28 -10.37
C ARG A 277 -5.82 -34.84 -11.78
N ILE A 278 -5.48 -34.06 -12.81
CA ILE A 278 -5.55 -34.53 -14.20
C ILE A 278 -4.67 -35.76 -14.41
N LYS A 279 -3.44 -35.76 -13.87
CA LYS A 279 -2.55 -36.91 -13.95
C LYS A 279 -3.15 -38.14 -13.27
N ALA A 280 -3.69 -37.99 -12.07
CA ALA A 280 -4.36 -39.08 -11.35
C ALA A 280 -5.53 -39.67 -12.15
N VAL A 281 -6.38 -38.83 -12.76
CA VAL A 281 -7.49 -39.28 -13.61
C VAL A 281 -6.99 -40.00 -14.86
N LEU A 282 -5.92 -39.50 -15.49
CA LEU A 282 -5.32 -40.14 -16.66
C LEU A 282 -4.70 -41.50 -16.31
N GLU A 283 -3.98 -41.59 -15.20
CA GLU A 283 -3.39 -42.84 -14.69
C GLU A 283 -4.50 -43.85 -14.34
N TRP A 284 -5.54 -43.40 -13.65
CA TRP A 284 -6.73 -44.19 -13.40
C TRP A 284 -7.30 -44.70 -14.74
N LEU A 285 -7.74 -43.84 -15.65
CA LEU A 285 -8.37 -44.27 -16.91
C LEU A 285 -7.49 -45.13 -17.82
N SER A 286 -6.16 -45.00 -17.76
CA SER A 286 -5.22 -45.80 -18.55
C SER A 286 -4.84 -47.14 -17.92
N SER A 287 -5.09 -47.34 -16.63
CA SER A 287 -4.78 -48.60 -15.92
C SER A 287 -5.68 -49.78 -16.30
N SER A 288 -6.87 -49.54 -16.87
CA SER A 288 -7.76 -50.59 -17.35
C SER A 288 -8.62 -50.12 -18.53
N CYS A 289 -9.74 -50.77 -18.84
CA CYS A 289 -10.60 -50.39 -19.95
C CYS A 289 -11.25 -49.01 -19.74
N THR A 290 -10.70 -47.99 -20.40
CA THR A 290 -11.18 -46.61 -20.33
C THR A 290 -12.67 -46.49 -20.70
N ALA A 291 -13.12 -47.21 -21.73
CA ALA A 291 -14.51 -47.16 -22.19
C ALA A 291 -15.47 -47.73 -21.13
N CYS A 292 -15.15 -48.88 -20.55
CA CYS A 292 -15.95 -49.47 -19.48
C CYS A 292 -15.92 -48.65 -18.19
N ARG A 293 -14.79 -48.00 -17.86
CA ARG A 293 -14.71 -47.09 -16.70
C ARG A 293 -15.61 -45.88 -16.85
N ILE A 294 -15.63 -45.28 -18.03
CA ILE A 294 -16.50 -44.13 -18.34
C ILE A 294 -17.98 -44.57 -18.37
N ALA A 295 -18.26 -45.81 -18.80
CA ALA A 295 -19.60 -46.38 -18.78
C ALA A 295 -20.03 -46.99 -17.44
N GLU A 296 -19.22 -46.84 -16.37
CA GLU A 296 -19.47 -47.40 -15.02
C GLU A 296 -19.75 -48.91 -15.00
N SER A 297 -19.13 -49.67 -15.92
CA SER A 297 -19.30 -51.12 -16.01
C SER A 297 -18.47 -51.88 -14.96
N ALA A 298 -19.07 -52.88 -14.32
CA ALA A 298 -18.39 -53.74 -13.34
C ALA A 298 -17.22 -54.56 -13.93
N GLU A 299 -17.10 -54.66 -15.25
CA GLU A 299 -16.06 -55.43 -15.94
C GLU A 299 -14.83 -54.58 -16.32
N ALA A 300 -14.83 -53.30 -15.96
CA ALA A 300 -13.83 -52.33 -16.42
C ALA A 300 -12.38 -52.67 -16.04
N ASP A 301 -12.17 -53.39 -14.93
CA ASP A 301 -10.83 -53.76 -14.43
C ASP A 301 -10.31 -55.09 -15.00
N ASN A 302 -11.14 -55.84 -15.71
CA ASN A 302 -10.81 -57.20 -16.16
C ASN A 302 -10.07 -57.23 -17.51
N HIS A 303 -10.00 -56.11 -18.23
CA HIS A 303 -9.40 -56.06 -19.57
C HIS A 303 -8.87 -54.65 -19.92
N LEU A 304 -8.07 -54.58 -20.98
CA LEU A 304 -7.63 -53.32 -21.59
C LEU A 304 -8.60 -52.89 -22.69
N LEU A 305 -8.63 -51.60 -23.01
CA LEU A 305 -9.49 -51.03 -24.06
C LEU A 305 -9.39 -51.76 -25.41
N SER A 306 -8.20 -52.26 -25.78
CA SER A 306 -7.98 -53.00 -27.03
C SER A 306 -8.65 -54.38 -27.08
N ARG A 307 -9.13 -54.90 -25.95
CA ARG A 307 -9.81 -56.20 -25.80
C ARG A 307 -11.25 -56.02 -25.29
N CYS A 308 -11.83 -54.84 -25.51
CA CYS A 308 -13.17 -54.51 -25.04
C CYS A 308 -14.23 -55.03 -26.01
N ASP A 309 -15.17 -55.83 -25.50
CA ASP A 309 -16.28 -56.45 -26.27
C ASP A 309 -17.58 -55.62 -26.24
N GLN A 310 -17.52 -54.36 -25.79
CA GLN A 310 -18.67 -53.45 -25.78
C GLN A 310 -19.26 -53.30 -27.20
N LYS A 311 -20.59 -53.44 -27.32
CA LYS A 311 -21.32 -53.29 -28.58
C LYS A 311 -22.26 -52.09 -28.52
N SER A 312 -21.96 -51.06 -29.32
CA SER A 312 -22.84 -49.97 -29.82
C SER A 312 -22.03 -48.67 -29.95
N GLY A 313 -21.41 -48.39 -31.11
CA GLY A 313 -20.78 -47.10 -31.46
C GLY A 313 -19.65 -46.57 -30.55
N PHE A 314 -19.29 -47.30 -29.50
CA PHE A 314 -18.28 -46.95 -28.49
C PHE A 314 -17.28 -48.11 -28.25
N ASP A 315 -17.06 -48.93 -29.28
CA ASP A 315 -16.04 -49.98 -29.30
C ASP A 315 -14.64 -49.42 -29.61
N PHE A 316 -13.62 -50.27 -29.49
CA PHE A 316 -12.23 -49.88 -29.72
C PHE A 316 -11.97 -49.29 -31.11
N MET A 317 -12.55 -49.86 -32.17
CA MET A 317 -12.33 -49.36 -33.53
C MET A 317 -13.01 -48.01 -33.73
N SER A 318 -14.21 -47.83 -33.20
CA SER A 318 -14.92 -46.54 -33.20
C SER A 318 -14.10 -45.42 -32.51
N ILE A 319 -13.45 -45.72 -31.38
CA ILE A 319 -12.56 -44.78 -30.67
C ILE A 319 -11.31 -44.45 -31.51
N VAL A 320 -10.70 -45.47 -32.14
CA VAL A 320 -9.53 -45.29 -33.00
C VAL A 320 -9.88 -44.42 -34.20
N ASP A 321 -10.99 -44.68 -34.88
CA ASP A 321 -11.40 -43.91 -36.05
C ASP A 321 -11.78 -42.48 -35.66
N PHE A 322 -12.51 -42.28 -34.56
CA PHE A 322 -12.79 -40.94 -34.05
C PHE A 322 -11.51 -40.18 -33.72
N SER A 323 -10.52 -40.80 -33.07
CA SER A 323 -9.26 -40.15 -32.72
C SER A 323 -8.48 -39.61 -33.93
N ARG A 324 -8.61 -40.25 -35.11
CA ARG A 324 -7.97 -39.83 -36.36
C ARG A 324 -8.62 -38.59 -36.96
N THR A 325 -9.88 -38.31 -36.60
CA THR A 325 -10.58 -37.10 -37.05
C THR A 325 -10.13 -35.84 -36.32
N ILE A 326 -9.52 -35.98 -35.13
CA ILE A 326 -9.06 -34.85 -34.33
C ILE A 326 -7.71 -34.35 -34.84
N LYS A 327 -7.67 -33.09 -35.28
CA LYS A 327 -6.45 -32.45 -35.78
C LYS A 327 -5.81 -31.59 -34.70
N TRP A 328 -4.69 -32.06 -34.14
CA TRP A 328 -3.96 -31.33 -33.10
C TRP A 328 -3.13 -30.16 -33.65
N PRO A 329 -2.95 -29.05 -32.89
CA PRO A 329 -2.14 -27.92 -33.33
C PRO A 329 -0.66 -28.27 -33.46
N SER A 330 -0.06 -28.03 -34.63
CA SER A 330 1.31 -28.43 -34.96
C SER A 330 2.41 -27.67 -34.19
N ASN A 331 2.15 -26.43 -33.76
CA ASN A 331 3.19 -25.50 -33.30
C ASN A 331 3.24 -25.29 -31.78
N TRP A 332 2.54 -26.11 -30.99
CA TRP A 332 2.31 -25.84 -29.56
C TRP A 332 2.85 -26.91 -28.62
N GLY A 333 3.66 -27.83 -29.12
CA GLY A 333 4.35 -28.83 -28.29
C GLY A 333 3.41 -29.84 -27.63
N TYR A 334 2.23 -30.09 -28.22
CA TYR A 334 1.28 -31.09 -27.73
C TYR A 334 1.66 -32.50 -28.21
N CYS A 335 1.15 -33.51 -27.50
CA CYS A 335 1.25 -34.89 -27.99
C CYS A 335 0.27 -35.10 -29.13
N TRP A 336 0.78 -35.50 -30.29
CA TRP A 336 -0.01 -35.77 -31.50
C TRP A 336 -0.94 -36.98 -31.38
N THR A 337 -0.87 -37.73 -30.28
CA THR A 337 -1.68 -38.93 -30.05
C THR A 337 -2.81 -38.69 -29.05
N CYS A 338 -2.56 -37.92 -27.98
CA CYS A 338 -3.56 -37.66 -26.94
C CYS A 338 -3.95 -36.17 -26.81
N GLY A 339 -3.28 -35.25 -27.50
CA GLY A 339 -3.57 -33.81 -27.44
C GLY A 339 -3.14 -33.11 -26.14
N LEU A 340 -2.45 -33.81 -25.24
CA LEU A 340 -2.02 -33.27 -23.93
C LEU A 340 -0.70 -32.48 -24.02
N PRO A 341 -0.50 -31.47 -23.15
CA PRO A 341 0.74 -30.69 -23.09
C PRO A 341 1.91 -31.47 -22.46
N GLY A 342 3.14 -30.97 -22.64
CA GLY A 342 4.37 -31.66 -22.23
C GLY A 342 4.53 -31.86 -20.73
N GLU A 343 3.91 -31.01 -19.91
CA GLU A 343 3.88 -31.13 -18.46
C GLU A 343 3.07 -32.36 -17.98
N ILE A 344 2.23 -32.91 -18.85
CA ILE A 344 1.38 -34.07 -18.58
C ILE A 344 1.84 -35.28 -19.40
N CYS A 345 2.13 -35.10 -20.68
CA CYS A 345 2.54 -36.19 -21.57
C CYS A 345 4.00 -36.03 -22.03
N SER A 346 4.85 -37.00 -21.70
CA SER A 346 6.27 -37.01 -22.08
C SER A 346 6.53 -37.08 -23.59
N GLU A 347 5.52 -37.47 -24.38
CA GLU A 347 5.62 -37.55 -25.84
C GLU A 347 5.16 -36.26 -26.55
N ALA A 348 4.81 -35.22 -25.79
CA ALA A 348 4.40 -33.95 -26.36
C ALA A 348 5.58 -33.24 -27.03
N GLY A 349 5.35 -32.62 -28.20
CA GLY A 349 6.38 -31.91 -28.96
C GLY A 349 7.37 -32.79 -29.73
N LYS A 350 7.33 -34.13 -29.58
CA LYS A 350 8.18 -35.05 -30.33
C LYS A 350 7.72 -35.23 -31.79
N THR A 351 8.68 -35.25 -32.70
CA THR A 351 8.44 -35.51 -34.13
C THR A 351 8.02 -36.96 -34.37
N ARG A 352 7.51 -37.28 -35.57
CA ARG A 352 6.99 -38.62 -35.91
C ARG A 352 8.01 -39.75 -35.69
N ASN A 353 9.31 -39.45 -35.83
CA ASN A 353 10.40 -40.43 -35.73
C ASN A 353 10.95 -40.58 -34.29
N GLU A 354 10.57 -39.70 -33.37
CA GLU A 354 11.05 -39.68 -31.98
C GLU A 354 10.07 -40.30 -30.97
N ARG A 355 8.85 -40.62 -31.42
CA ARG A 355 7.77 -41.14 -30.58
C ARG A 355 8.01 -42.62 -30.28
N LYS A 356 7.89 -43.01 -29.01
CA LYS A 356 7.95 -44.42 -28.60
C LYS A 356 6.55 -44.98 -28.35
N THR A 357 5.92 -44.60 -27.24
CA THR A 357 4.57 -45.07 -26.85
C THR A 357 3.91 -44.02 -25.94
N CYS A 358 2.91 -43.29 -26.43
CA CYS A 358 2.11 -42.38 -25.60
C CYS A 358 1.31 -43.19 -24.56
N ALA A 359 1.52 -42.92 -23.27
CA ALA A 359 0.85 -43.64 -22.17
C ALA A 359 -0.67 -43.38 -22.13
N TYR A 360 -1.11 -42.20 -22.56
CA TYR A 360 -2.52 -41.79 -22.55
C TYR A 360 -3.17 -41.90 -23.92
N LYS A 361 -2.63 -42.79 -24.75
CA LYS A 361 -3.15 -43.06 -26.09
C LYS A 361 -4.62 -43.50 -25.97
N TRP A 362 -5.48 -42.87 -26.76
CA TRP A 362 -6.94 -43.07 -26.78
C TRP A 362 -7.74 -42.56 -25.59
N VAL A 363 -7.14 -42.25 -24.43
CA VAL A 363 -7.90 -41.81 -23.24
C VAL A 363 -8.71 -40.54 -23.51
N VAL A 364 -8.06 -39.48 -24.01
CA VAL A 364 -8.73 -38.21 -24.33
C VAL A 364 -9.77 -38.39 -25.44
N ALA A 365 -9.49 -39.22 -26.44
CA ALA A 365 -10.42 -39.50 -27.53
C ALA A 365 -11.65 -40.29 -27.03
N THR A 366 -11.47 -41.18 -26.07
CA THR A 366 -12.56 -41.97 -25.46
C THR A 366 -13.50 -41.08 -24.67
N ILE A 367 -12.95 -40.20 -23.82
CA ILE A 367 -13.74 -39.19 -23.08
C ILE A 367 -14.47 -38.28 -24.07
N ALA A 368 -13.76 -37.77 -25.08
CA ALA A 368 -14.37 -36.88 -26.06
C ALA A 368 -15.48 -37.56 -26.86
N LEU A 369 -15.30 -38.83 -27.27
CA LEU A 369 -16.34 -39.61 -27.95
C LEU A 369 -17.54 -39.86 -27.04
N HIS A 370 -17.32 -40.14 -25.76
CA HIS A 370 -18.41 -40.26 -24.79
C HIS A 370 -19.17 -38.93 -24.65
N GLY A 371 -18.45 -37.81 -24.59
CA GLY A 371 -19.03 -36.47 -24.58
C GLY A 371 -19.77 -36.07 -25.86
N LYS A 372 -19.62 -36.85 -26.94
CA LYS A 372 -20.40 -36.68 -28.18
C LYS A 372 -21.78 -37.32 -28.09
N SER A 373 -21.95 -38.35 -27.25
CA SER A 373 -23.20 -39.11 -27.13
C SER A 373 -24.28 -38.28 -26.44
N GLU A 374 -25.44 -38.15 -27.08
CA GLU A 374 -26.57 -37.36 -26.57
C GLU A 374 -27.30 -38.02 -25.40
N ASP A 375 -27.14 -39.33 -25.26
CA ASP A 375 -27.82 -40.15 -24.24
C ASP A 375 -27.04 -40.23 -22.93
N SER A 376 -25.83 -39.67 -22.88
CA SER A 376 -24.96 -39.72 -21.70
C SER A 376 -25.05 -38.44 -20.85
N LYS A 377 -24.99 -38.61 -19.51
CA LYS A 377 -24.92 -37.47 -18.56
C LYS A 377 -23.75 -36.53 -18.87
N PHE A 378 -22.59 -37.10 -19.23
CA PHE A 378 -21.43 -36.30 -19.61
C PHE A 378 -21.66 -35.56 -20.93
N GLY A 379 -22.29 -36.17 -21.93
CA GLY A 379 -22.59 -35.53 -23.21
C GLY A 379 -23.55 -34.33 -23.10
N LEU A 380 -24.59 -34.44 -22.26
CA LEU A 380 -25.45 -33.28 -21.94
C LEU A 380 -24.64 -32.13 -21.34
N ARG A 381 -23.73 -32.46 -20.41
CA ARG A 381 -22.86 -31.48 -19.78
C ARG A 381 -21.85 -30.85 -20.76
N VAL A 382 -21.34 -31.62 -21.70
CA VAL A 382 -20.45 -31.14 -22.77
C VAL A 382 -21.20 -30.16 -23.68
N LYS A 383 -22.45 -30.42 -24.04
CA LYS A 383 -23.28 -29.49 -24.83
C LYS A 383 -23.45 -28.15 -24.11
N GLU A 384 -23.77 -28.17 -22.82
CA GLU A 384 -23.86 -26.96 -22.00
C GLU A 384 -22.53 -26.20 -21.93
N PHE A 385 -21.42 -26.94 -21.72
CA PHE A 385 -20.08 -26.36 -21.63
C PHE A 385 -19.64 -25.68 -22.93
N ILE A 386 -20.02 -26.25 -24.08
CA ILE A 386 -19.67 -25.73 -25.41
C ILE A 386 -20.62 -24.58 -25.81
N GLY A 387 -21.89 -24.64 -25.41
CA GLY A 387 -22.87 -23.56 -25.63
C GLY A 387 -23.32 -23.38 -27.08
N VAL A 388 -23.27 -24.45 -27.90
CA VAL A 388 -23.68 -24.41 -29.32
C VAL A 388 -25.16 -24.82 -29.46
N SER A 389 -25.93 -24.02 -30.21
CA SER A 389 -27.37 -24.21 -30.42
C SER A 389 -27.72 -25.24 -31.50
N ASP A 390 -26.83 -25.45 -32.46
CA ASP A 390 -27.00 -26.41 -33.57
C ASP A 390 -25.92 -27.50 -33.48
N TRP A 391 -26.20 -28.52 -32.65
CA TRP A 391 -25.24 -29.60 -32.36
C TRP A 391 -25.02 -30.54 -33.55
N GLU A 392 -26.05 -30.77 -34.37
CA GLU A 392 -26.00 -31.70 -35.50
C GLU A 392 -25.02 -31.24 -36.58
N ASN A 393 -24.97 -29.92 -36.84
CA ASN A 393 -24.04 -29.32 -37.80
C ASN A 393 -22.70 -28.89 -37.19
N PHE A 394 -22.50 -29.10 -35.88
CA PHE A 394 -21.28 -28.69 -35.20
C PHE A 394 -20.12 -29.64 -35.48
N ASN A 395 -19.02 -29.13 -36.03
CA ASN A 395 -17.80 -29.91 -36.24
C ASN A 395 -17.04 -30.15 -34.93
N TYR A 396 -17.55 -31.06 -34.11
CA TYR A 396 -17.02 -31.39 -32.79
C TYR A 396 -15.56 -31.87 -32.81
N SER A 397 -15.18 -32.69 -33.80
CA SER A 397 -13.80 -33.18 -33.96
C SER A 397 -12.80 -32.07 -34.28
N GLU A 398 -13.21 -31.08 -35.08
CA GLU A 398 -12.38 -29.93 -35.39
C GLU A 398 -12.25 -29.03 -34.16
N TRP A 399 -13.36 -28.76 -33.47
CA TRP A 399 -13.36 -27.98 -32.24
C TRP A 399 -12.44 -28.56 -31.17
N LEU A 400 -12.46 -29.88 -30.94
CA LEU A 400 -11.57 -30.56 -29.97
C LEU A 400 -10.09 -30.26 -30.22
N GLY A 401 -9.70 -30.15 -31.48
CA GLY A 401 -8.34 -29.83 -31.91
C GLY A 401 -7.96 -28.35 -31.79
N GLN A 402 -8.92 -27.46 -31.59
CA GLN A 402 -8.67 -26.02 -31.47
C GLN A 402 -7.96 -25.67 -30.16
N LYS A 403 -7.26 -24.54 -30.18
CA LYS A 403 -6.62 -23.95 -29.01
C LYS A 403 -7.69 -23.34 -28.11
N LYS A 404 -7.49 -23.45 -26.80
CA LYS A 404 -8.27 -22.70 -25.82
C LYS A 404 -7.54 -21.40 -25.49
N ASP A 405 -8.25 -20.28 -25.51
CA ASP A 405 -7.68 -18.96 -25.22
C ASP A 405 -7.26 -18.82 -23.76
N VAL A 406 -7.94 -19.55 -22.87
CA VAL A 406 -7.66 -19.56 -21.43
C VAL A 406 -6.81 -20.78 -21.08
N ARG A 407 -5.74 -20.55 -20.30
CA ARG A 407 -4.90 -21.61 -19.75
C ARG A 407 -5.65 -22.42 -18.69
N ILE A 408 -5.38 -23.72 -18.64
CA ILE A 408 -5.91 -24.62 -17.62
C ILE A 408 -4.75 -24.97 -16.70
N TYR A 409 -4.85 -24.61 -15.43
CA TYR A 409 -3.79 -24.81 -14.43
C TYR A 409 -2.41 -24.26 -14.84
N GLY A 410 -2.40 -23.07 -15.45
CA GLY A 410 -1.17 -22.47 -15.97
C GLY A 410 -0.64 -23.12 -17.26
N LEU A 411 -1.25 -24.22 -17.73
CA LEU A 411 -0.88 -24.92 -18.95
C LEU A 411 -1.66 -24.41 -20.15
N ARG A 412 -1.01 -24.46 -21.32
CA ARG A 412 -1.68 -24.28 -22.61
C ARG A 412 -2.64 -25.46 -22.83
N ALA A 413 -3.84 -25.18 -23.32
CA ALA A 413 -4.88 -26.17 -23.48
C ALA A 413 -5.46 -26.22 -24.89
N THR A 414 -5.82 -27.43 -25.32
CA THR A 414 -6.77 -27.66 -26.41
C THR A 414 -8.19 -27.71 -25.85
N GLN A 415 -9.20 -27.62 -26.71
CA GLN A 415 -10.58 -27.82 -26.27
C GLN A 415 -10.79 -29.24 -25.73
N ALA A 416 -10.14 -30.25 -26.33
CA ALA A 416 -10.13 -31.60 -25.80
C ALA A 416 -9.53 -31.69 -24.39
N PHE A 417 -8.45 -30.97 -24.10
CA PHE A 417 -7.89 -30.92 -22.75
C PHE A 417 -8.87 -30.26 -21.76
N SER A 418 -9.67 -29.30 -22.21
CA SER A 418 -10.71 -28.71 -21.37
C SER A 418 -11.89 -29.63 -21.07
N LEU A 419 -12.21 -30.55 -21.99
CA LEU A 419 -13.17 -31.61 -21.69
C LEU A 419 -12.63 -32.64 -20.72
N LEU A 420 -11.34 -32.98 -20.81
CA LEU A 420 -10.69 -33.81 -19.80
C LEU A 420 -10.75 -33.16 -18.41
N ASP A 421 -10.51 -31.84 -18.33
CA ASP A 421 -10.64 -31.12 -17.06
C ASP A 421 -12.09 -31.07 -16.54
N LEU A 422 -13.07 -30.87 -17.43
CA LEU A 422 -14.48 -30.94 -17.07
C LEU A 422 -14.85 -32.32 -16.54
N PHE A 423 -14.47 -33.38 -17.27
CA PHE A 423 -14.68 -34.77 -16.86
C PHE A 423 -14.04 -35.05 -15.49
N SER A 424 -12.79 -34.63 -15.31
CA SER A 424 -12.05 -34.78 -14.05
C SER A 424 -12.64 -34.01 -12.86
N LYS A 425 -13.45 -32.97 -13.09
CA LYS A 425 -14.07 -32.17 -12.01
C LYS A 425 -15.41 -32.72 -11.55
N GLU A 426 -16.17 -33.27 -12.48
CA GLU A 426 -17.58 -33.55 -12.29
C GLU A 426 -17.88 -35.06 -12.27
N PHE A 427 -16.95 -35.91 -12.72
CA PHE A 427 -17.16 -37.35 -12.92
C PHE A 427 -16.02 -38.23 -12.39
N CYS A 428 -15.03 -37.64 -11.70
CA CYS A 428 -13.93 -38.33 -11.01
C CYS A 428 -13.66 -37.63 -9.67
#